data_AF-A0A1G7B169-F1
#
_entry.id   AF-A0A1G7B169-F1
#
_cell.length_a   1.000
_cell.length_b   1.000
_cell.length_c   1.000
_cell.angle_alpha   90.00
_cell.angle_beta   90.00
_cell.angle_gamma   90.00
#
_symmetry.space_group_name_H-M   'P 1'
#
loop_
_entity.id
_entity.type
_entity.pdbx_description
1 polymer ?
#
loop_
_entity_poly.entity_id
_entity_poly.type
_entity_poly.pdbx_seq_one_letter_code
_entity_poly.pdbx_strand_id
1 'polypeptide(L)'
;MLTDDQIQYLDQRCQMEGIRYYDLRIEIADHLATEVEAIMENNARIDFPALVDTVFERFEKNFLNMLTNEQIKTLDLFCQKKGIHYYDLRQEMVDHLAEGIEGQMTLDPQTGFDTALQRVYSAFGISGFSNVIRQREEATRKRSRKREHQYFKAWFTFPKIALSLLLFLLLSAPVSVFNVQNAAAIYKTYCIFLFAFAIFAIIFVGIRFKRPAQKLLSLKHTGGFTVFVGLFQVPNLYFNLAVNGFELDINHTPWFNLAMAAFCTLAILFTLARYHAYKAIYADARRQYPLVF
;
A
#
# COMPACT_ATOMS: atom_id res chain seq x y z
N MET A 1 -14.80 -13.35 -25.56
CA MET A 1 -13.56 -12.87 -24.93
C MET A 1 -12.83 -11.94 -25.88
N LEU A 2 -12.79 -10.66 -25.51
CA LEU A 2 -12.08 -9.59 -26.20
C LEU A 2 -10.56 -9.84 -26.24
N THR A 3 -9.91 -9.36 -27.30
CA THR A 3 -8.44 -9.39 -27.40
C THR A 3 -7.80 -8.22 -26.64
N ASP A 4 -6.51 -8.34 -26.31
CA ASP A 4 -5.76 -7.28 -25.59
C ASP A 4 -5.83 -5.92 -26.33
N ASP A 5 -5.79 -5.93 -27.67
CA ASP A 5 -5.91 -4.72 -28.50
C ASP A 5 -7.31 -4.08 -28.41
N GLN A 6 -8.36 -4.89 -28.25
CA GLN A 6 -9.75 -4.43 -28.10
C GLN A 6 -10.00 -3.83 -26.71
N ILE A 7 -9.40 -4.42 -25.67
CA ILE A 7 -9.42 -3.88 -24.31
C ILE A 7 -8.69 -2.54 -24.26
N GLN A 8 -7.53 -2.45 -24.92
CA GLN A 8 -6.75 -1.22 -25.00
C GLN A 8 -7.49 -0.11 -25.78
N TYR A 9 -8.22 -0.47 -26.83
CA TYR A 9 -9.07 0.46 -27.57
C TYR A 9 -10.22 1.03 -26.71
N LEU A 10 -10.89 0.18 -25.94
CA LEU A 10 -11.95 0.59 -24.99
C LEU A 10 -11.41 1.54 -23.91
N ASP A 11 -10.23 1.24 -23.34
CA ASP A 11 -9.58 2.11 -22.35
C ASP A 11 -9.19 3.48 -22.94
N GLN A 12 -8.70 3.49 -24.18
CA GLN A 12 -8.31 4.71 -24.89
C GLN A 12 -9.53 5.57 -25.28
N ARG A 13 -10.66 4.97 -25.65
CA ARG A 13 -11.92 5.68 -25.94
C ARG A 13 -12.51 6.32 -24.68
N CYS A 14 -12.51 5.61 -23.55
CA CYS A 14 -12.87 6.15 -22.24
C CYS A 14 -11.97 7.32 -21.80
N GLN A 15 -10.73 7.37 -22.32
CA GLN A 15 -9.74 8.43 -22.10
C GLN A 15 -10.07 9.72 -22.86
N MET A 16 -10.61 9.61 -24.08
CA MET A 16 -10.95 10.77 -24.92
C MET A 16 -12.23 11.50 -24.50
N GLU A 17 -13.17 10.81 -23.84
CA GLU A 17 -14.45 11.35 -23.35
C GLU A 17 -14.34 12.12 -22.01
N GLY A 18 -13.14 12.30 -21.45
CA GLY A 18 -12.94 13.15 -20.27
C GLY A 18 -13.34 12.53 -18.91
N ILE A 19 -13.48 11.20 -18.85
CA ILE A 19 -13.73 10.44 -17.62
C ILE A 19 -12.43 10.37 -16.80
N ARG A 20 -12.36 11.18 -15.73
CA ARG A 20 -11.13 11.46 -14.95
C ARG A 20 -10.89 10.52 -13.73
N TYR A 21 -11.75 9.54 -13.47
CA TYR A 21 -11.60 8.58 -12.35
C TYR A 21 -11.47 7.14 -12.86
N TYR A 22 -10.56 6.37 -12.25
CA TYR A 22 -10.18 5.01 -12.68
C TYR A 22 -11.26 3.97 -12.44
N ASP A 23 -11.93 4.05 -11.29
CA ASP A 23 -12.88 3.01 -10.85
C ASP A 23 -14.17 3.10 -11.67
N LEU A 24 -14.60 4.33 -11.98
CA LEU A 24 -15.67 4.59 -12.95
C LEU A 24 -15.31 4.08 -14.35
N ARG A 25 -14.03 4.09 -14.74
CA ARG A 25 -13.61 3.57 -16.04
C ARG A 25 -13.61 2.05 -16.07
N ILE A 26 -13.17 1.37 -15.01
CA ILE A 26 -13.18 -0.10 -14.97
C ILE A 26 -14.62 -0.60 -14.99
N GLU A 27 -15.52 0.00 -14.21
CA GLU A 27 -16.92 -0.42 -14.17
C GLU A 27 -17.65 -0.14 -15.49
N ILE A 28 -17.45 1.04 -16.08
CA ILE A 28 -17.97 1.37 -17.41
C ILE A 28 -17.35 0.44 -18.48
N ALA A 29 -16.04 0.21 -18.44
CA ALA A 29 -15.36 -0.64 -19.41
C ALA A 29 -15.75 -2.12 -19.27
N ASP A 30 -16.02 -2.62 -18.07
CA ASP A 30 -16.43 -4.02 -17.82
C ASP A 30 -17.88 -4.26 -18.26
N HIS A 31 -18.77 -3.29 -18.01
CA HIS A 31 -20.13 -3.32 -18.55
C HIS A 31 -20.16 -3.23 -20.08
N LEU A 32 -19.39 -2.30 -20.65
CA LEU A 32 -19.25 -2.18 -22.11
C LEU A 32 -18.63 -3.44 -22.71
N ALA A 33 -17.60 -4.01 -22.07
CA ALA A 33 -16.95 -5.23 -22.50
C ALA A 33 -17.94 -6.41 -22.50
N THR A 34 -18.71 -6.57 -21.43
CA THR A 34 -19.71 -7.63 -21.31
C THR A 34 -20.79 -7.53 -22.39
N GLU A 35 -21.27 -6.32 -22.68
CA GLU A 35 -22.31 -6.10 -23.70
C GLU A 35 -21.75 -6.27 -25.13
N VAL A 36 -20.54 -5.79 -25.40
CA VAL A 36 -19.84 -6.02 -26.66
C VAL A 36 -19.59 -7.52 -26.88
N GLU A 37 -19.17 -8.25 -25.85
CA GLU A 37 -18.96 -9.70 -25.92
C GLU A 37 -20.26 -10.45 -26.22
N ALA A 38 -21.36 -10.11 -25.55
CA ALA A 38 -22.66 -10.72 -25.79
C ALA A 38 -23.20 -10.48 -27.22
N ILE A 39 -22.91 -9.30 -27.80
CA ILE A 39 -23.30 -8.97 -29.17
C ILE A 39 -22.41 -9.69 -30.20
N MET A 40 -21.10 -9.79 -29.90
CA MET A 40 -20.15 -10.51 -30.76
C MET A 40 -20.41 -12.02 -30.78
N GLU A 41 -20.86 -12.63 -29.68
CA GLU A 41 -21.23 -14.05 -29.64
C GLU A 41 -22.43 -14.38 -30.55
N ASN A 42 -23.33 -13.42 -30.75
CA ASN A 42 -24.53 -13.60 -31.57
C ASN A 42 -24.37 -13.11 -33.02
N ASN A 43 -23.26 -12.44 -33.36
CA ASN A 43 -23.00 -11.91 -34.70
C ASN A 43 -21.50 -11.87 -35.05
N ALA A 44 -21.06 -12.83 -35.86
CA ALA A 44 -19.65 -13.04 -36.19
C ALA A 44 -19.04 -12.06 -37.25
N ARG A 45 -19.80 -11.11 -37.78
CA ARG A 45 -19.36 -10.17 -38.84
C ARG A 45 -19.73 -8.71 -38.54
N ILE A 46 -19.40 -8.22 -37.34
CA ILE A 46 -19.59 -6.81 -36.98
C ILE A 46 -18.24 -6.10 -36.92
N ASP A 47 -18.19 -4.89 -37.47
CA ASP A 47 -17.05 -3.98 -37.37
C ASP A 47 -16.92 -3.47 -35.93
N PHE A 48 -15.79 -3.76 -35.29
CA PHE A 48 -15.58 -3.54 -33.86
C PHE A 48 -15.69 -2.06 -33.44
N PRO A 49 -15.09 -1.09 -34.14
CA PRO A 49 -15.24 0.33 -33.81
C PRO A 49 -16.69 0.82 -33.89
N ALA A 50 -17.42 0.43 -34.95
CA ALA A 50 -18.83 0.80 -35.12
C ALA A 50 -19.74 0.14 -34.06
N LEU A 51 -19.41 -1.09 -33.65
CA LEU A 51 -20.08 -1.77 -32.53
C LEU A 51 -19.86 -1.03 -31.22
N VAL A 52 -18.61 -0.67 -30.93
CA VAL A 52 -18.26 0.09 -29.73
C VAL A 52 -19.02 1.42 -29.72
N ASP A 53 -19.04 2.18 -30.81
CA ASP A 53 -19.80 3.43 -30.87
C ASP A 53 -21.32 3.22 -30.67
N THR A 54 -21.90 2.16 -31.26
CA THR A 54 -23.33 1.84 -31.08
C THR A 54 -23.66 1.40 -29.65
N VAL A 55 -22.78 0.60 -29.05
CA VAL A 55 -22.91 0.16 -27.65
C VAL A 55 -22.72 1.35 -26.73
N PHE A 56 -21.79 2.26 -27.01
CA PHE A 56 -21.64 3.52 -26.28
C PHE A 56 -22.89 4.40 -26.37
N GLU A 57 -23.48 4.59 -27.55
CA GLU A 57 -24.73 5.35 -27.71
C GLU A 57 -25.93 4.68 -26.99
N ARG A 58 -25.97 3.34 -26.99
CA ARG A 58 -26.99 2.57 -26.26
C ARG A 58 -26.77 2.63 -24.75
N PHE A 59 -25.52 2.59 -24.32
CA PHE A 59 -25.09 2.74 -22.94
C PHE A 59 -25.43 4.14 -22.43
N GLU A 60 -25.15 5.20 -23.19
CA GLU A 60 -25.59 6.58 -22.90
C GLU A 60 -27.12 6.71 -22.80
N LYS A 61 -27.89 5.95 -23.59
CA LYS A 61 -29.36 5.93 -23.50
C LYS A 61 -29.91 5.14 -22.31
N ASN A 62 -29.24 4.07 -21.89
CA ASN A 62 -29.59 3.28 -20.70
C ASN A 62 -29.08 3.92 -19.40
N PHE A 63 -28.25 4.97 -19.51
CA PHE A 63 -27.69 5.78 -18.42
C PHE A 63 -28.72 6.63 -17.65
N LEU A 64 -30.02 6.46 -17.91
CA LEU A 64 -31.10 7.21 -17.26
C LEU A 64 -31.11 7.09 -15.72
N ASN A 65 -30.37 6.14 -15.14
CA ASN A 65 -30.30 5.89 -13.70
C ASN A 65 -28.90 6.06 -13.09
N MET A 66 -27.85 6.36 -13.86
CA MET A 66 -26.48 6.53 -13.34
C MET A 66 -26.12 8.00 -13.18
N LEU A 67 -25.34 8.31 -12.14
CA LEU A 67 -24.86 9.67 -11.89
C LEU A 67 -23.92 10.17 -13.01
N THR A 68 -24.05 11.45 -13.36
CA THR A 68 -23.17 12.07 -14.35
C THR A 68 -21.74 12.19 -13.83
N ASN A 69 -20.77 12.26 -14.74
CA ASN A 69 -19.37 12.51 -14.39
C ASN A 69 -19.16 13.78 -13.54
N GLU A 70 -20.01 14.80 -13.71
CA GLU A 70 -19.98 16.02 -12.90
C GLU A 70 -20.53 15.80 -11.49
N GLN A 71 -21.57 14.98 -11.34
CA GLN A 71 -22.12 14.59 -10.05
C GLN A 71 -21.13 13.72 -9.28
N ILE A 72 -20.46 12.76 -9.93
CA ILE A 72 -19.39 11.97 -9.31
C ILE A 72 -18.21 12.84 -8.86
N LYS A 73 -17.76 13.80 -9.69
CA LYS A 73 -16.75 14.80 -9.28
C LYS A 73 -17.22 15.60 -8.05
N THR A 74 -18.51 15.93 -8.01
CA THR A 74 -19.10 16.65 -6.87
C THR A 74 -19.08 15.79 -5.60
N LEU A 75 -19.36 14.49 -5.70
CA LEU A 75 -19.24 13.54 -4.59
C LEU A 75 -17.80 13.38 -4.10
N ASP A 76 -16.83 13.30 -5.00
CA ASP A 76 -15.40 13.22 -4.65
C ASP A 76 -14.95 14.46 -3.86
N LEU A 77 -15.30 15.66 -4.35
CA LEU A 77 -15.04 16.93 -3.68
C LEU A 77 -15.79 17.03 -2.34
N PHE A 78 -17.02 16.53 -2.27
CA PHE A 78 -17.80 16.48 -1.04
C PHE A 78 -17.11 15.62 0.02
N CYS A 79 -16.68 14.40 -0.34
CA CYS A 79 -15.94 13.49 0.54
C CYS A 79 -14.63 14.12 1.02
N GLN A 80 -13.89 14.79 0.13
CA GLN A 80 -12.66 15.48 0.48
C GLN A 80 -12.91 16.62 1.49
N LYS A 81 -13.95 17.44 1.27
CA LYS A 81 -14.35 18.53 2.18
C LYS A 81 -14.79 18.00 3.55
N LYS A 82 -15.33 16.79 3.62
CA LYS A 82 -15.75 16.12 4.86
C LYS A 82 -14.63 15.38 5.60
N GLY A 83 -13.38 15.52 5.14
CA GLY A 83 -12.19 15.01 5.84
C GLY A 83 -11.68 13.65 5.36
N ILE A 84 -12.19 13.15 4.22
CA ILE A 84 -11.70 11.91 3.62
C ILE A 84 -10.49 12.23 2.74
N HIS A 85 -9.29 12.14 3.33
CA HIS A 85 -8.03 12.48 2.67
C HIS A 85 -7.32 11.30 1.99
N TYR A 86 -7.74 10.07 2.27
CA TYR A 86 -7.16 8.87 1.66
C TYR A 86 -7.91 8.51 0.40
N TYR A 87 -7.18 8.31 -0.71
CA TYR A 87 -7.79 8.05 -2.02
C TYR A 87 -8.63 6.76 -2.02
N ASP A 88 -8.08 5.68 -1.48
CA ASP A 88 -8.72 4.37 -1.38
C ASP A 88 -10.03 4.44 -0.57
N LEU A 89 -10.02 5.16 0.56
CA LEU A 89 -11.24 5.38 1.36
C LEU A 89 -12.23 6.34 0.68
N ARG A 90 -11.73 7.29 -0.13
CA ARG A 90 -12.56 8.28 -0.82
C ARG A 90 -13.33 7.64 -1.96
N GLN A 91 -12.70 6.78 -2.76
CA GLN A 91 -13.41 6.02 -3.81
C GLN A 91 -14.50 5.15 -3.19
N GLU A 92 -14.19 4.34 -2.16
CA GLU A 92 -15.19 3.52 -1.48
C GLU A 92 -16.38 4.34 -0.93
N MET A 93 -16.14 5.56 -0.44
CA MET A 93 -17.21 6.44 0.01
C MET A 93 -18.01 7.05 -1.14
N VAL A 94 -17.34 7.44 -2.23
CA VAL A 94 -18.03 7.97 -3.43
C VAL A 94 -18.97 6.90 -4.00
N ASP A 95 -18.51 5.65 -4.07
CA ASP A 95 -19.32 4.53 -4.56
C ASP A 95 -20.55 4.30 -3.67
N HIS A 96 -20.36 4.25 -2.35
CA HIS A 96 -21.47 4.11 -1.40
C HIS A 96 -22.47 5.29 -1.45
N LEU A 97 -21.98 6.51 -1.68
CA LEU A 97 -22.87 7.67 -1.86
C LEU A 97 -23.61 7.62 -3.19
N ALA A 98 -22.94 7.21 -4.27
CA ALA A 98 -23.54 7.05 -5.58
C ALA A 98 -24.67 6.03 -5.54
N GLU A 99 -24.39 4.83 -5.01
CA GLU A 99 -25.38 3.76 -4.84
C GLU A 99 -26.61 4.23 -4.03
N GLY A 100 -26.37 4.95 -2.93
CA GLY A 100 -27.45 5.50 -2.11
C GLY A 100 -28.29 6.56 -2.84
N ILE A 101 -27.65 7.41 -3.65
CA ILE A 101 -28.33 8.48 -4.40
C ILE A 101 -29.14 7.89 -5.54
N GLU A 102 -28.55 6.97 -6.31
CA GLU A 102 -29.23 6.29 -7.42
C GLU A 102 -30.42 5.48 -6.91
N GLY A 103 -30.29 4.82 -5.76
CA GLY A 103 -31.42 4.16 -5.09
C GLY A 103 -32.55 5.12 -4.74
N GLN A 104 -32.24 6.30 -4.20
CA GLN A 104 -33.25 7.33 -3.90
C GLN A 104 -33.92 7.89 -5.16
N MET A 105 -33.14 8.17 -6.21
CA MET A 105 -33.63 8.70 -7.48
C MET A 105 -34.45 7.66 -8.25
N THR A 106 -34.14 6.37 -8.09
CA THR A 106 -34.92 5.27 -8.67
C THR A 106 -36.27 5.11 -7.97
N LEU A 107 -36.30 5.26 -6.64
CA LEU A 107 -37.53 5.17 -5.85
C LEU A 107 -38.45 6.39 -6.04
N ASP A 108 -37.86 7.57 -6.21
CA ASP A 108 -38.57 8.82 -6.49
C ASP A 108 -37.86 9.64 -7.58
N PRO A 109 -38.26 9.50 -8.85
CA PRO A 109 -37.66 10.21 -9.97
C PRO A 109 -37.78 11.74 -9.92
N GLN A 110 -38.62 12.29 -9.02
CA GLN A 110 -38.73 13.74 -8.81
C GLN A 110 -37.67 14.27 -7.83
N THR A 111 -36.98 13.38 -7.11
CA THR A 111 -35.90 13.77 -6.21
C THR A 111 -34.64 14.12 -7.01
N GLY A 112 -34.25 15.40 -7.00
CA GLY A 112 -32.99 15.86 -7.60
C GLY A 112 -31.75 15.41 -6.83
N PHE A 113 -30.61 15.36 -7.52
CA PHE A 113 -29.30 14.92 -7.01
C PHE A 113 -28.91 15.54 -5.66
N ASP A 114 -28.97 16.86 -5.51
CA ASP A 114 -28.57 17.53 -4.26
C ASP A 114 -29.46 17.12 -3.08
N THR A 115 -30.74 16.90 -3.34
CA THR A 115 -31.70 16.46 -2.32
C THR A 115 -31.43 15.01 -1.92
N ALA A 116 -31.19 14.13 -2.90
CA ALA A 116 -30.80 12.74 -2.65
C ALA A 116 -29.48 12.66 -1.87
N LEU A 117 -28.46 13.45 -2.25
CA LEU A 117 -27.18 13.53 -1.54
C LEU A 117 -27.37 13.96 -0.08
N GLN A 118 -28.19 14.98 0.19
CA GLN A 118 -28.45 15.41 1.57
C GLN A 118 -29.21 14.35 2.37
N ARG A 119 -30.15 13.62 1.77
CA ARG A 119 -30.87 12.51 2.42
C ARG A 119 -29.92 11.36 2.77
N VAL A 120 -29.08 10.95 1.81
CA VAL A 120 -28.09 9.89 2.02
C VAL A 120 -27.07 10.32 3.07
N TYR A 121 -26.57 11.55 3.00
CA TYR A 121 -25.60 12.06 3.97
C TYR A 121 -26.19 12.19 5.38
N SER A 122 -27.44 12.64 5.52
CA SER A 122 -28.11 12.77 6.82
C SER A 122 -28.36 11.42 7.50
N ALA A 123 -28.46 10.33 6.74
CA ALA A 123 -28.53 8.97 7.28
C ALA A 123 -27.27 8.56 8.07
N PHE A 124 -26.12 9.22 7.84
CA PHE A 124 -24.90 9.00 8.64
C PHE A 124 -24.94 9.68 10.02
N GLY A 125 -25.97 10.47 10.30
CA GLY A 125 -26.21 11.10 11.60
C GLY A 125 -25.27 12.26 11.93
N ILE A 126 -25.30 12.71 13.19
CA ILE A 126 -24.60 13.93 13.67
C ILE A 126 -23.08 13.84 13.47
N SER A 127 -22.51 12.64 13.62
CA SER A 127 -21.08 12.41 13.43
C SER A 127 -20.66 12.33 11.95
N GLY A 128 -21.61 12.33 11.01
CA GLY A 128 -21.34 12.19 9.58
C GLY A 128 -20.40 11.03 9.27
N PHE A 129 -19.36 11.31 8.49
CA PHE A 129 -18.38 10.29 8.09
C PHE A 129 -17.36 9.91 9.17
N SER A 130 -17.24 10.65 10.27
CA SER A 130 -16.15 10.44 11.24
C SER A 130 -16.11 9.02 11.81
N ASN A 131 -17.27 8.44 12.14
CA ASN A 131 -17.36 7.08 12.66
C ASN A 131 -16.98 6.03 11.61
N VAL A 132 -17.46 6.20 10.38
CA VAL A 132 -17.16 5.28 9.27
C VAL A 132 -15.68 5.34 8.92
N ILE A 133 -15.12 6.55 8.80
CA ILE A 133 -13.68 6.77 8.58
C ILE A 133 -12.87 6.05 9.64
N ARG A 134 -13.16 6.28 10.93
CA ARG A 134 -12.41 5.65 12.03
C ARG A 134 -12.49 4.12 11.99
N GLN A 135 -13.68 3.56 11.79
CA GLN A 135 -13.86 2.11 11.70
C GLN A 135 -13.06 1.52 10.53
N ARG A 136 -13.09 2.18 9.37
CA ARG A 136 -12.33 1.76 8.18
C ARG A 136 -10.83 1.91 8.38
N GLU A 137 -10.36 2.98 9.01
CA GLU A 137 -8.95 3.14 9.41
C GLU A 137 -8.50 2.01 10.34
N GLU A 138 -9.29 1.68 11.35
CA GLU A 138 -8.98 0.59 12.29
C GLU A 138 -8.97 -0.79 11.63
N ALA A 139 -9.97 -1.06 10.78
CA ALA A 139 -10.08 -2.31 10.02
C ALA A 139 -8.90 -2.47 9.05
N THR A 140 -8.59 -1.43 8.28
CA THR A 140 -7.46 -1.41 7.35
C THR A 140 -6.14 -1.54 8.10
N ARG A 141 -5.96 -0.87 9.24
CA ARG A 141 -4.78 -1.04 10.10
C ARG A 141 -4.62 -2.49 10.55
N LYS A 142 -5.69 -3.13 11.02
CA LYS A 142 -5.68 -4.54 11.47
C LYS A 142 -5.34 -5.48 10.30
N ARG A 143 -5.94 -5.27 9.13
CA ARG A 143 -5.68 -6.04 7.91
C ARG A 143 -4.24 -5.87 7.43
N SER A 144 -3.72 -4.64 7.37
CA SER A 144 -2.34 -4.35 6.96
C SER A 144 -1.33 -4.99 7.91
N ARG A 145 -1.53 -4.88 9.23
CA ARG A 145 -0.66 -5.55 10.22
C ARG A 145 -0.67 -7.07 10.09
N LYS A 146 -1.85 -7.68 9.86
CA LYS A 146 -1.97 -9.12 9.65
C LYS A 146 -1.20 -9.57 8.40
N ARG A 147 -1.32 -8.83 7.29
CA ARG A 147 -0.58 -9.10 6.05
C ARG A 147 0.92 -8.93 6.21
N GLU A 148 1.35 -7.83 6.84
CA GLU A 148 2.78 -7.58 7.11
C GLU A 148 3.39 -8.73 7.92
N HIS A 149 2.69 -9.21 8.94
CA HIS A 149 3.12 -10.37 9.74
C HIS A 149 3.20 -11.66 8.94
N GLN A 150 2.24 -11.89 8.04
CA GLN A 150 2.23 -13.06 7.17
C GLN A 150 3.43 -13.05 6.20
N TYR A 151 3.68 -11.94 5.50
CA TYR A 151 4.83 -11.83 4.60
C TYR A 151 6.17 -11.86 5.33
N PHE A 152 6.23 -11.28 6.53
CA PHE A 152 7.41 -11.33 7.39
C PHE A 152 7.75 -12.78 7.77
N LYS A 153 6.77 -13.55 8.25
CA LYS A 153 6.95 -14.97 8.59
C LYS A 153 7.30 -15.82 7.38
N ALA A 154 6.63 -15.59 6.25
CA ALA A 154 6.87 -16.32 5.00
C ALA A 154 8.31 -16.13 4.47
N TRP A 155 9.01 -15.08 4.91
CA TRP A 155 10.40 -14.88 4.50
C TRP A 155 11.35 -15.89 5.13
N PHE A 156 11.11 -16.34 6.37
CA PHE A 156 11.96 -17.30 7.08
C PHE A 156 11.76 -18.71 6.52
N THR A 157 12.61 -19.06 5.57
CA THR A 157 12.63 -20.36 4.88
C THR A 157 13.94 -21.07 5.24
N PHE A 158 13.92 -22.41 5.24
CA PHE A 158 15.07 -23.25 5.60
C PHE A 158 16.41 -22.85 4.93
N PRO A 159 16.49 -22.57 3.60
CA PRO A 159 17.76 -22.13 2.99
C PRO A 159 18.27 -20.79 3.54
N LYS A 160 17.38 -19.89 3.97
CA LYS A 160 17.77 -18.59 4.53
C LYS A 160 18.26 -18.69 5.98
N ILE A 161 17.90 -19.76 6.69
CA ILE A 161 18.47 -20.07 8.01
C ILE A 161 19.94 -20.47 7.85
N ALA A 162 20.26 -21.32 6.86
CA ALA A 162 21.66 -21.65 6.56
C ALA A 162 22.46 -20.39 6.15
N LEU A 163 21.88 -19.51 5.34
CA LEU A 163 22.50 -18.22 4.99
C LEU A 163 22.71 -17.32 6.22
N SER A 164 21.79 -17.34 7.19
CA SER A 164 21.96 -16.58 8.43
C SER A 164 23.13 -17.07 9.28
N LEU A 165 23.34 -18.38 9.32
CA LEU A 165 24.50 -18.97 10.01
C LEU A 165 25.80 -18.58 9.30
N LEU A 166 25.82 -18.62 7.96
CA LEU A 166 26.97 -18.16 7.18
C LEU A 166 27.28 -16.68 7.45
N LEU A 167 26.25 -15.82 7.48
CA LEU A 167 26.41 -14.39 7.78
C LEU A 167 26.94 -14.16 9.20
N PHE A 168 26.45 -14.91 10.18
CA PHE A 168 26.96 -14.88 11.55
C PHE A 168 28.44 -15.23 11.61
N LEU A 169 28.84 -16.33 10.96
CA LEU A 169 30.24 -16.74 10.90
C LEU A 169 31.11 -15.67 10.23
N LEU A 170 30.67 -15.10 9.11
CA LEU A 170 31.37 -14.02 8.41
C LEU A 170 31.57 -12.76 9.27
N LEU A 171 30.59 -12.42 10.11
CA LEU A 171 30.71 -11.29 11.04
C LEU A 171 31.65 -11.61 12.21
N SER A 172 31.59 -12.83 12.76
CA SER A 172 32.38 -13.21 13.94
C SER A 172 33.84 -13.59 13.65
N ALA A 173 34.12 -14.12 12.45
CA ALA A 173 35.41 -14.71 12.10
C ALA A 173 36.58 -13.70 12.09
N PRO A 174 36.45 -12.48 11.53
CA PRO A 174 37.56 -11.52 11.49
C PRO A 174 38.13 -11.20 12.87
N VAL A 175 37.27 -11.02 13.88
CA VAL A 175 37.71 -10.73 15.26
C VAL A 175 38.56 -11.88 15.81
N SER A 176 38.17 -13.13 15.51
CA SER A 176 38.86 -14.34 15.96
C SER A 176 40.17 -14.57 15.18
N VAL A 177 40.16 -14.34 13.87
CA VAL A 177 41.32 -14.53 12.98
C VAL A 177 42.41 -13.49 13.23
N PHE A 178 42.03 -12.22 13.41
CA PHE A 178 42.97 -11.13 13.68
C PHE A 178 43.31 -10.96 15.17
N ASN A 179 42.78 -11.85 16.03
CA ASN A 179 43.02 -11.87 17.47
C ASN A 179 42.81 -10.50 18.14
N VAL A 180 41.72 -9.83 17.77
CA VAL A 180 41.39 -8.50 18.29
C VAL A 180 40.85 -8.65 19.71
N GLN A 181 41.61 -8.14 20.70
CA GLN A 181 41.25 -8.27 22.12
C GLN A 181 40.52 -7.05 22.68
N ASN A 182 40.50 -5.93 21.94
CA ASN A 182 39.86 -4.70 22.40
C ASN A 182 38.35 -4.74 22.16
N ALA A 183 37.58 -5.06 23.21
CA ALA A 183 36.12 -5.15 23.17
C ALA A 183 35.45 -3.83 22.76
N ALA A 184 35.98 -2.68 23.21
CA ALA A 184 35.46 -1.36 22.85
C ALA A 184 35.66 -1.05 21.34
N ALA A 185 36.77 -1.49 20.74
CA ALA A 185 37.01 -1.35 19.31
C ALA A 185 36.08 -2.24 18.47
N ILE A 186 35.86 -3.49 18.91
CA ILE A 186 34.92 -4.42 18.27
C ILE A 186 33.50 -3.83 18.30
N TYR A 187 33.08 -3.37 19.47
CA TYR A 187 31.78 -2.74 19.67
C TYR A 187 31.56 -1.53 18.74
N LYS A 188 32.50 -0.58 18.72
CA LYS A 188 32.41 0.61 17.86
C LYS A 188 32.31 0.23 16.39
N THR A 189 33.06 -0.77 15.94
CA THR A 189 33.01 -1.28 14.56
C THR A 189 31.62 -1.80 14.20
N TYR A 190 31.01 -2.64 15.05
CA TYR A 190 29.66 -3.15 14.81
C TYR A 190 28.61 -2.03 14.78
N CYS A 191 28.72 -1.03 15.66
CA CYS A 191 27.78 0.09 15.69
C CYS A 191 27.89 0.99 14.46
N ILE A 192 29.11 1.30 14.01
CA ILE A 192 29.33 2.05 12.76
C ILE A 192 28.77 1.26 11.58
N PHE A 193 29.02 -0.05 11.52
CA PHE A 193 28.51 -0.91 10.47
C PHE A 193 26.98 -0.96 10.43
N LEU A 194 26.31 -1.18 11.58
CA LEU A 194 24.85 -1.19 11.67
C LEU A 194 24.25 0.17 11.30
N PHE A 195 24.88 1.27 11.72
CA PHE A 195 24.43 2.61 11.37
C PHE A 195 24.54 2.85 9.85
N ALA A 196 25.67 2.52 9.24
CA ALA A 196 25.86 2.63 7.80
C ALA A 196 24.86 1.76 7.02
N PHE A 197 24.67 0.51 7.44
CA PHE A 197 23.69 -0.41 6.86
C PHE A 197 22.25 0.14 6.98
N ALA A 198 21.89 0.70 8.12
CA ALA A 198 20.58 1.29 8.35
C ALA A 198 20.30 2.49 7.42
N ILE A 199 21.28 3.41 7.30
CA ILE A 199 21.19 4.55 6.38
C ILE A 199 21.08 4.06 4.93
N PHE A 200 21.92 3.10 4.53
CA PHE A 200 21.86 2.50 3.20
C PHE A 200 20.49 1.86 2.93
N ALA A 201 19.94 1.10 3.87
CA ALA A 201 18.62 0.48 3.72
C ALA A 201 17.50 1.53 3.57
N ILE A 202 17.54 2.62 4.35
CA ILE A 202 16.57 3.73 4.22
C ILE A 202 16.67 4.37 2.84
N ILE A 203 17.88 4.72 2.40
CA ILE A 203 18.11 5.36 1.09
C ILE A 203 17.66 4.43 -0.03
N PHE A 204 18.06 3.17 0.01
CA PHE A 204 17.71 2.17 -1.00
C PHE A 204 16.20 1.98 -1.12
N VAL A 205 15.49 1.86 0.02
CA VAL A 205 14.01 1.79 0.02
C VAL A 205 13.40 3.08 -0.52
N GLY A 206 13.91 4.25 -0.12
CA GLY A 206 13.42 5.55 -0.59
C GLY A 206 13.57 5.76 -2.09
N ILE A 207 14.67 5.28 -2.69
CA ILE A 207 14.90 5.33 -4.14
C ILE A 207 14.01 4.30 -4.86
N ARG A 208 13.91 3.08 -4.31
CA ARG A 208 13.25 1.96 -4.99
C ARG A 208 11.73 2.02 -4.95
N PHE A 209 11.17 2.61 -3.91
CA PHE A 209 9.73 2.72 -3.67
C PHE A 209 9.35 4.20 -3.53
N LYS A 210 9.09 4.82 -4.68
CA LYS A 210 8.61 6.20 -4.71
C LYS A 210 7.28 6.31 -3.97
N ARG A 211 7.08 7.42 -3.27
CA ARG A 211 5.81 7.67 -2.58
C ARG A 211 4.70 7.85 -3.63
N PRO A 212 3.53 7.24 -3.44
CA PRO A 212 2.39 7.49 -4.32
C PRO A 212 2.03 8.98 -4.32
N ALA A 213 1.49 9.46 -5.45
CA ALA A 213 1.05 10.84 -5.64
C ALA A 213 -0.10 11.22 -4.69
N GLN A 214 -0.93 10.25 -4.29
CA GLN A 214 -1.98 10.43 -3.29
C GLN A 214 -1.78 9.53 -2.06
N LYS A 215 -2.29 9.99 -0.91
CA LYS A 215 -2.20 9.25 0.34
C LYS A 215 -3.10 8.01 0.27
N LEU A 216 -2.51 6.82 0.39
CA LEU A 216 -3.22 5.56 0.49
C LEU A 216 -3.25 5.09 1.94
N LEU A 217 -4.44 4.77 2.45
CA LEU A 217 -4.63 4.28 3.82
C LEU A 217 -3.97 2.91 4.00
N SER A 218 -4.02 2.07 2.97
CA SER A 218 -3.35 0.77 2.93
C SER A 218 -1.84 0.83 3.18
N LEU A 219 -1.17 1.92 2.79
CA LEU A 219 0.28 2.14 2.96
C LEU A 219 0.65 2.97 4.19
N LYS A 220 -0.30 3.72 4.77
CA LYS A 220 -0.10 4.56 5.98
C LYS A 220 0.48 3.76 7.15
N HIS A 221 0.02 2.52 7.32
CA HIS A 221 0.32 1.70 8.50
C HIS A 221 1.46 0.71 8.29
N THR A 222 2.01 0.61 7.08
CA THR A 222 3.22 -0.17 6.84
C THR A 222 4.37 0.60 7.49
N GLY A 223 4.75 0.20 8.70
CA GLY A 223 5.64 0.99 9.56
C GLY A 223 6.89 1.50 8.83
N GLY A 224 7.31 2.73 9.13
CA GLY A 224 8.57 3.24 8.61
C GLY A 224 9.73 2.36 9.06
N PHE A 225 10.77 2.23 8.22
CA PHE A 225 12.03 1.60 8.63
C PHE A 225 12.69 2.35 9.81
N THR A 226 12.31 3.61 10.05
CA THR A 226 12.88 4.53 11.05
C THR A 226 12.80 4.04 12.49
N VAL A 227 11.67 3.44 12.91
CA VAL A 227 11.52 2.93 14.30
C VAL A 227 12.54 1.82 14.58
N PHE A 228 12.83 0.98 13.59
CA PHE A 228 13.78 -0.12 13.72
C PHE A 228 15.23 0.34 13.65
N VAL A 229 15.53 1.38 12.87
CA VAL A 229 16.84 2.02 12.91
C VAL A 229 17.12 2.62 14.29
N GLY A 230 16.09 3.16 14.96
CA GLY A 230 16.18 3.57 16.37
C GLY A 230 16.51 2.40 17.31
N LEU A 231 15.93 1.21 17.10
CA LEU A 231 16.23 0.03 17.91
C LEU A 231 17.67 -0.46 17.75
N PHE A 232 18.32 -0.22 16.61
CA PHE A 232 19.75 -0.53 16.44
C PHE A 232 20.68 0.37 17.28
N GLN A 233 20.15 1.46 17.87
CA GLN A 233 20.87 2.28 18.84
C GLN A 233 20.76 1.78 20.27
N VAL A 234 19.96 0.75 20.56
CA VAL A 234 19.83 0.20 21.93
C VAL A 234 21.15 -0.34 22.48
N PRO A 235 21.97 -1.12 21.72
CA PRO A 235 23.32 -1.48 22.16
C PRO A 235 24.20 -0.25 22.42
N ASN A 236 23.96 0.85 21.70
CA ASN A 236 24.67 2.11 21.87
C ASN A 236 24.30 2.89 23.11
N LEU A 237 23.02 2.88 23.46
CA LEU A 237 22.59 3.40 24.75
C LEU A 237 23.17 2.54 25.89
N TYR A 238 23.09 1.21 25.77
CA TYR A 238 23.62 0.28 26.77
C TYR A 238 25.12 0.46 26.99
N PHE A 239 25.92 0.48 25.92
CA PHE A 239 27.37 0.63 26.02
C PHE A 239 27.77 1.97 26.65
N ASN A 240 27.17 3.08 26.22
CA ASN A 240 27.48 4.39 26.80
C ASN A 240 27.08 4.47 28.27
N LEU A 241 25.94 3.90 28.65
CA LEU A 241 25.49 3.91 30.03
C LEU A 241 26.33 2.99 30.92
N ALA A 242 26.56 1.74 30.48
CA ALA A 242 27.28 0.71 31.24
C ALA A 242 28.78 1.00 31.36
N VAL A 243 29.43 1.35 30.25
CA VAL A 243 30.89 1.49 30.18
C VAL A 243 31.32 2.92 30.53
N ASN A 244 30.68 3.94 29.95
CA ASN A 244 31.06 5.33 30.21
C ASN A 244 30.35 5.93 31.43
N GLY A 245 29.18 5.40 31.82
CA GLY A 245 28.44 5.88 32.99
C GLY A 245 28.77 5.12 34.28
N PHE A 246 28.81 3.78 34.20
CA PHE A 246 29.06 2.91 35.36
C PHE A 246 30.46 2.29 35.41
N GLU A 247 31.36 2.64 34.48
CA GLU A 247 32.75 2.17 34.43
C GLU A 247 32.90 0.62 34.46
N LEU A 248 31.94 -0.10 33.88
CA LEU A 248 32.00 -1.56 33.81
C LEU A 248 33.07 -2.03 32.83
N ASP A 249 33.99 -2.88 33.30
CA ASP A 249 35.01 -3.49 32.45
C ASP A 249 34.44 -4.61 31.58
N ILE A 250 34.41 -4.36 30.27
CA ILE A 250 33.89 -5.25 29.23
C ILE A 250 35.00 -6.00 28.49
N ASN A 251 36.28 -5.71 28.76
CA ASN A 251 37.40 -6.18 27.92
C ASN A 251 37.70 -7.68 28.06
N HIS A 252 37.23 -8.33 29.12
CA HIS A 252 37.61 -9.71 29.45
C HIS A 252 36.70 -10.80 28.85
N THR A 253 35.83 -10.44 27.91
CA THR A 253 34.64 -11.23 27.63
C THR A 253 34.63 -11.81 26.20
N PRO A 254 35.13 -13.03 25.96
CA PRO A 254 35.13 -13.63 24.62
C PRO A 254 33.73 -13.87 24.05
N TRP A 255 32.71 -14.01 24.89
CA TRP A 255 31.31 -14.12 24.45
C TRP A 255 30.74 -12.82 23.88
N PHE A 256 31.38 -11.68 24.15
CA PHE A 256 30.89 -10.36 23.73
C PHE A 256 30.86 -10.23 22.20
N ASN A 257 31.91 -10.67 21.51
CA ASN A 257 31.94 -10.67 20.04
C ASN A 257 30.83 -11.55 19.46
N LEU A 258 30.61 -12.74 20.01
CA LEU A 258 29.56 -13.66 19.54
C LEU A 258 28.17 -13.05 19.75
N ALA A 259 27.93 -12.41 20.90
CA ALA A 259 26.68 -11.72 21.18
C ALA A 259 26.42 -10.57 20.20
N MET A 260 27.44 -9.74 19.94
CA MET A 260 27.34 -8.62 18.99
C MET A 260 27.14 -9.10 17.55
N ALA A 261 27.87 -10.13 17.12
CA ALA A 261 27.69 -10.75 15.82
C ALA A 261 26.28 -11.31 15.65
N ALA A 262 25.76 -12.04 16.65
CA ALA A 262 24.41 -12.58 16.64
C ALA A 262 23.35 -11.47 16.55
N PHE A 263 23.50 -10.41 17.33
CA PHE A 263 22.62 -9.25 17.27
C PHE A 263 22.64 -8.60 15.88
N CYS A 264 23.82 -8.39 15.29
CA CYS A 264 23.97 -7.82 13.96
C CYS A 264 23.34 -8.70 12.88
N THR A 265 23.54 -10.01 12.95
CA THR A 265 22.90 -10.97 12.03
C THR A 265 21.38 -10.87 12.13
N LEU A 266 20.83 -10.90 13.34
CA LEU A 266 19.37 -10.78 13.56
C LEU A 266 18.83 -9.44 13.02
N ALA A 267 19.55 -8.34 13.23
CA ALA A 267 19.20 -7.02 12.71
C ALA A 267 19.12 -6.98 11.18
N ILE A 268 20.10 -7.59 10.50
CA ILE A 268 20.12 -7.70 9.04
C ILE A 268 18.95 -8.56 8.55
N LEU A 269 18.77 -9.75 9.11
CA LEU A 269 17.68 -10.65 8.72
C LEU A 269 16.31 -10.01 8.89
N PHE A 270 16.10 -9.33 10.01
CA PHE A 270 14.86 -8.62 10.29
C PHE A 270 14.62 -7.51 9.26
N THR A 271 15.66 -6.76 8.90
CA THR A 271 15.58 -5.70 7.87
C THR A 271 15.23 -6.27 6.51
N LEU A 272 15.83 -7.41 6.11
CA LEU A 272 15.53 -8.09 4.85
C LEU A 272 14.12 -8.68 4.81
N ALA A 273 13.67 -9.30 5.89
CA ALA A 273 12.30 -9.82 6.02
C ALA A 273 11.28 -8.69 5.88
N ARG A 274 11.56 -7.55 6.53
CA ARG A 274 10.73 -6.35 6.44
C ARG A 274 10.74 -5.74 5.04
N TYR A 275 11.89 -5.67 4.38
CA TYR A 275 12.00 -5.25 2.98
C TYR A 275 11.11 -6.10 2.07
N HIS A 276 11.15 -7.43 2.26
CA HIS A 276 10.32 -8.34 1.50
C HIS A 276 8.82 -8.10 1.75
N ALA A 277 8.41 -7.95 3.01
CA ALA A 277 7.03 -7.65 3.38
C ALA A 277 6.58 -6.30 2.78
N TYR A 278 7.41 -5.26 2.87
CA TYR A 278 7.12 -3.94 2.30
C TYR A 278 6.98 -4.02 0.77
N LYS A 279 7.88 -4.73 0.08
CA LYS A 279 7.84 -4.94 -1.37
C LYS A 279 6.53 -5.61 -1.79
N ALA A 280 6.10 -6.66 -1.09
CA ALA A 280 4.86 -7.37 -1.38
C ALA A 280 3.64 -6.46 -1.18
N ILE A 281 3.58 -5.74 -0.06
CA ILE A 281 2.48 -4.81 0.23
C ILE A 281 2.42 -3.68 -0.81
N TYR A 282 3.57 -3.13 -1.20
CA TYR A 282 3.67 -2.09 -2.22
C TYR A 282 3.21 -2.61 -3.60
N ALA A 283 3.60 -3.83 -3.97
CA ALA A 283 3.18 -4.44 -5.23
C ALA A 283 1.66 -4.66 -5.26
N ASP A 284 1.08 -5.15 -4.17
CA ASP A 284 -0.38 -5.32 -4.05
C ASP A 284 -1.11 -3.98 -4.13
N ALA A 285 -0.61 -2.96 -3.44
CA ALA A 285 -1.21 -1.62 -3.50
C ALA A 285 -1.12 -1.01 -4.90
N ARG A 286 -0.02 -1.22 -5.62
CA ARG A 286 0.15 -0.77 -7.00
C ARG A 286 -0.75 -1.52 -7.98
N ARG A 287 -1.04 -2.80 -7.73
CA ARG A 287 -2.02 -3.57 -8.51
C ARG A 287 -3.44 -3.08 -8.29
N GLN A 288 -3.79 -2.74 -7.05
CA GLN A 288 -5.14 -2.28 -6.69
C GLN A 288 -5.40 -0.82 -7.10
N TYR A 289 -4.39 0.05 -7.02
CA TYR A 289 -4.52 1.49 -7.30
C TYR A 289 -3.40 1.99 -8.22
N PRO A 290 -3.30 1.52 -9.47
CA PRO A 290 -2.19 1.85 -10.36
C PRO A 290 -2.09 3.34 -10.69
N LEU A 291 -3.21 4.07 -10.76
CA LEU A 291 -3.20 5.51 -11.06
C LEU A 291 -2.60 6.39 -9.95
N VAL A 292 -2.43 5.84 -8.75
CA VAL A 292 -1.95 6.59 -7.58
C VAL A 292 -0.41 6.57 -7.49
N PHE A 293 0.26 5.76 -8.32
CA PHE A 293 1.72 5.55 -8.34
C PHE A 293 2.40 6.07 -9.60
#